data_AF-A0A8B8ZNQ6-F1
#
_entry.id   AF-A0A8B8ZNQ6-F1
#
_cell.length_a   1.000
_cell.length_b   1.000
_cell.length_c   1.000
_cell.angle_alpha   90.00
_cell.angle_beta   90.00
_cell.angle_gamma   90.00
#
_symmetry.space_group_name_H-M   'P 1'
#
loop_
_entity.id
_entity.type
_entity.pdbx_description
1 polymer ?
#
loop_
_entity_poly.entity_id
_entity_poly.type
_entity_poly.pdbx_seq_one_letter_code
_entity_poly.pdbx_strand_id
1 'polypeptide(L)'
;MANNLYEMEGSVVIDGAEVLAAAQEKQLAYKLWHYQMGHMSDRGLKELGKRGLILVVEKEGNDICEPCIYGKQHRVKFANSFKRSEGVLLLVHSNIWGLAPVSARGGARSPNRKHDGGIPEKIWSGKKVELGH
;
A
#
# COMPACT_ATOMS: atom_id res chain seq x y z
N MET A 1 -26.02 -62.10 -34.32
CA MET A 1 -26.74 -60.82 -34.19
C MET A 1 -25.70 -59.78 -33.86
N ALA A 2 -25.37 -58.90 -34.81
CA ALA A 2 -24.35 -57.87 -34.63
C ALA A 2 -25.05 -56.52 -34.51
N ASN A 3 -24.62 -55.72 -33.54
CA ASN A 3 -25.30 -54.54 -33.07
C ASN A 3 -24.85 -53.36 -33.94
N ASN A 4 -25.75 -52.82 -34.76
CA ASN A 4 -25.48 -51.75 -35.74
C ASN A 4 -25.36 -50.35 -35.10
N LEU A 5 -24.62 -50.22 -34.00
CA LEU A 5 -24.45 -48.92 -33.34
C LEU A 5 -23.32 -48.15 -34.03
N TYR A 6 -23.67 -47.11 -34.77
CA TYR A 6 -22.70 -46.18 -35.35
C TYR A 6 -22.18 -45.25 -34.24
N GLU A 7 -20.87 -45.23 -34.05
CA GLU A 7 -20.19 -44.30 -33.15
C GLU A 7 -20.06 -42.94 -33.85
N MET A 8 -20.70 -41.91 -33.31
CA MET A 8 -20.57 -40.55 -33.83
C MET A 8 -19.50 -39.81 -33.04
N GLU A 9 -18.42 -39.42 -33.72
CA GLU A 9 -17.42 -38.48 -33.20
C GLU A 9 -17.90 -37.04 -33.43
N GLY A 10 -18.34 -36.37 -32.36
CA GLY A 10 -18.62 -34.94 -32.37
C GLY A 10 -17.42 -34.17 -31.84
N SER A 11 -16.92 -33.20 -32.61
CA SER A 11 -15.94 -32.23 -32.13
C SER A 11 -16.64 -30.91 -31.77
N VAL A 12 -16.34 -30.40 -30.58
CA VAL A 12 -16.83 -29.08 -30.16
C VAL A 12 -15.90 -28.03 -30.73
N VAL A 13 -16.40 -27.22 -31.66
CA VAL A 13 -15.70 -26.03 -32.15
C VAL A 13 -16.04 -24.89 -31.21
N ILE A 14 -15.12 -24.58 -30.30
CA ILE A 14 -15.24 -23.44 -29.40
C ILE A 14 -14.86 -22.19 -30.22
N ASP A 15 -15.81 -21.28 -30.43
CA ASP A 15 -15.56 -20.03 -31.14
C ASP A 15 -14.66 -19.10 -30.30
N GLY A 16 -13.86 -18.26 -30.95
CA GLY A 16 -12.97 -17.30 -30.28
C GLY A 16 -13.72 -16.35 -29.34
N ALA A 17 -14.99 -16.05 -29.64
CA ALA A 17 -15.85 -15.24 -28.78
C ALA A 17 -16.17 -15.92 -27.43
N GLU A 18 -16.40 -17.24 -27.41
CA GLU A 18 -16.66 -17.99 -26.18
C GLU A 18 -15.41 -18.09 -25.29
N VAL A 19 -14.23 -18.25 -25.90
CA VAL A 19 -12.95 -18.26 -25.17
C VAL A 19 -12.70 -16.93 -24.45
N LEU A 20 -12.99 -15.81 -25.12
CA LEU A 20 -12.85 -14.46 -24.54
C LEU A 20 -13.85 -14.22 -23.40
N ALA A 21 -15.11 -14.65 -23.56
CA ALA A 21 -16.12 -14.53 -22.52
C ALA A 21 -15.73 -15.32 -21.26
N ALA A 22 -15.23 -16.55 -21.43
CA ALA A 22 -14.78 -17.40 -20.33
C ALA A 22 -13.55 -16.82 -19.60
N ALA A 23 -12.60 -16.22 -20.34
CA ALA A 23 -11.44 -15.55 -19.75
C ALA A 23 -11.88 -14.33 -18.90
N GLN A 24 -12.83 -13.55 -19.41
CA GLN A 24 -13.33 -12.36 -18.73
C GLN A 24 -14.10 -12.70 -17.45
N GLU A 25 -14.86 -13.80 -17.43
CA GLU A 25 -15.52 -14.32 -16.23
C GLU A 25 -14.51 -14.74 -15.16
N LYS A 26 -13.43 -15.43 -15.54
CA LYS A 26 -12.35 -15.79 -14.61
C LYS A 26 -11.68 -14.57 -14.00
N GLN A 27 -11.41 -13.52 -14.78
CA GLN A 27 -10.85 -12.27 -14.25
C GLN A 27 -11.79 -11.55 -13.31
N LEU A 28 -13.11 -11.58 -13.58
CA LEU A 28 -14.09 -11.01 -12.67
C LEU A 28 -14.13 -11.78 -11.34
N ALA A 29 -14.15 -13.11 -11.40
CA ALA A 29 -14.09 -13.96 -10.22
C ALA A 29 -12.83 -13.67 -9.38
N TYR A 30 -11.70 -13.38 -10.04
CA TYR A 30 -10.42 -13.11 -9.36
C TYR A 30 -10.56 -11.88 -8.49
N LYS A 31 -11.04 -10.80 -9.11
CA LYS A 31 -11.20 -9.50 -8.46
C LYS A 31 -12.19 -9.60 -7.31
N LEU A 32 -13.29 -10.31 -7.49
CA LEU A 32 -14.29 -10.53 -6.44
C LEU A 32 -13.67 -11.22 -5.23
N TRP A 33 -12.99 -12.35 -5.40
CA TRP A 33 -12.37 -13.06 -4.29
C TRP A 33 -11.21 -12.28 -3.67
N HIS A 34 -10.43 -11.55 -4.48
CA HIS A 34 -9.38 -10.67 -4.00
C HIS A 34 -9.93 -9.61 -3.04
N TYR A 35 -11.04 -8.96 -3.38
CA TYR A 35 -11.67 -7.96 -2.52
C TYR A 35 -12.38 -8.58 -1.30
N GLN A 36 -13.15 -9.65 -1.50
CA GLN A 36 -13.88 -10.32 -0.41
C GLN A 36 -12.95 -10.87 0.68
N MET A 37 -11.77 -11.36 0.30
CA MET A 37 -10.78 -11.90 1.23
C MET A 37 -9.83 -10.84 1.79
N GLY A 38 -10.22 -9.56 1.71
CA GLY A 38 -9.45 -8.45 2.28
C GLY A 38 -8.13 -8.22 1.57
N HIS A 39 -8.19 -8.11 0.24
CA HIS A 39 -7.01 -7.89 -0.61
C HIS A 39 -5.97 -9.02 -0.51
N MET A 40 -6.40 -10.29 -0.44
CA MET A 40 -5.50 -11.43 -0.31
C MET A 40 -4.52 -11.52 -1.49
N SER A 41 -3.28 -12.00 -1.24
CA SER A 41 -2.27 -12.17 -2.29
C SER A 41 -2.67 -13.25 -3.30
N ASP A 42 -2.15 -13.14 -4.54
CA ASP A 42 -2.35 -14.12 -5.62
C ASP A 42 -1.97 -15.53 -5.19
N ARG A 43 -0.87 -15.67 -4.43
CA ARG A 43 -0.43 -16.95 -3.89
C ARG A 43 -1.48 -17.54 -2.93
N GLY A 44 -2.09 -16.70 -2.09
CA GLY A 44 -3.13 -17.12 -1.15
C GLY A 44 -4.40 -17.58 -1.87
N LEU A 45 -4.86 -16.81 -2.85
CA LEU A 45 -6.00 -17.18 -3.70
C LEU A 45 -5.74 -18.48 -4.47
N LYS A 46 -4.55 -18.64 -5.05
CA LYS A 46 -4.16 -19.89 -5.73
C LYS A 46 -4.16 -21.09 -4.78
N GLU A 47 -3.69 -20.91 -3.54
CA GLU A 47 -3.69 -21.98 -2.53
C GLU A 47 -5.11 -22.37 -2.11
N LEU A 48 -6.02 -21.40 -1.95
CA LEU A 48 -7.44 -21.67 -1.67
C LEU A 48 -8.10 -22.42 -2.84
N GLY A 49 -7.79 -22.03 -4.08
CA GLY A 49 -8.26 -22.73 -5.28
C GLY A 49 -7.77 -24.17 -5.35
N LYS A 50 -6.48 -24.42 -5.06
CA LYS A 50 -5.91 -25.78 -4.99
C LYS A 50 -6.59 -26.66 -3.96
N ARG A 51 -7.04 -26.08 -2.85
CA ARG A 51 -7.77 -26.78 -1.79
C ARG A 51 -9.27 -26.96 -2.08
N GLY A 52 -9.75 -26.43 -3.21
CA GLY A 52 -11.17 -26.45 -3.57
C GLY A 52 -12.05 -25.56 -2.70
N LEU A 53 -11.47 -24.58 -1.99
CA LEU A 53 -12.22 -23.68 -1.11
C LEU A 53 -12.85 -22.51 -1.86
N ILE A 54 -12.32 -22.19 -3.04
CA ILE A 54 -12.86 -21.21 -3.98
C ILE A 54 -12.76 -21.79 -5.39
N LEU A 55 -13.63 -21.37 -6.30
CA LEU A 55 -13.45 -21.71 -7.72
C LEU A 55 -12.07 -21.19 -8.16
N VAL A 56 -11.24 -22.04 -8.76
CA VAL A 56 -9.86 -21.73 -9.12
C VAL A 56 -9.83 -20.45 -9.92
N VAL A 57 -9.18 -19.42 -9.36
CA VAL A 57 -9.02 -18.18 -10.08
C VAL A 57 -7.55 -17.91 -10.39
N GLU A 58 -7.20 -18.08 -11.66
CA GLU A 58 -5.96 -17.56 -12.18
C GLU A 58 -6.15 -16.11 -12.62
N LYS A 59 -5.31 -15.24 -12.06
CA LYS A 59 -5.17 -13.88 -12.55
C LYS A 59 -4.51 -13.95 -13.93
N GLU A 60 -5.21 -13.48 -14.94
CA GLU A 60 -4.66 -13.30 -16.28
C GLU A 60 -4.25 -11.84 -16.43
N GLY A 61 -3.01 -11.62 -16.87
CA GLY A 61 -2.44 -10.30 -17.05
C GLY A 61 -1.94 -9.62 -15.78
N ASN A 62 -1.58 -8.36 -15.95
CA ASN A 62 -0.85 -7.57 -14.95
C ASN A 62 -1.76 -6.65 -14.14
N ASP A 63 -3.05 -6.98 -14.00
CA ASP A 63 -4.01 -6.10 -13.33
C ASP A 63 -3.56 -5.73 -11.92
N ILE A 64 -3.49 -4.43 -11.66
CA ILE A 64 -2.92 -3.88 -10.42
C ILE A 64 -4.06 -3.47 -9.49
N CYS A 65 -3.96 -3.87 -8.22
CA CYS A 65 -4.83 -3.36 -7.17
C CYS A 65 -4.12 -2.19 -6.46
N GLU A 66 -4.53 -0.96 -6.73
CA GLU A 66 -3.96 0.25 -6.10
C GLU A 66 -4.00 0.21 -4.56
N PRO A 67 -5.12 -0.17 -3.90
CA PRO A 67 -5.15 -0.35 -2.45
C PRO A 67 -4.09 -1.33 -1.92
N CYS A 68 -3.77 -2.39 -2.67
CA CYS A 68 -2.71 -3.32 -2.28
C CYS A 68 -1.33 -2.68 -2.35
N ILE A 69 -1.07 -1.84 -3.37
CA ILE A 69 0.19 -1.11 -3.47
C ILE A 69 0.35 -0.24 -2.24
N TYR A 70 -0.60 0.65 -1.97
CA TYR A 70 -0.48 1.58 -0.85
C TYR A 70 -0.51 0.87 0.52
N GLY A 71 -1.29 -0.20 0.65
CA GLY A 71 -1.44 -0.94 1.90
C GLY A 71 -0.32 -1.95 2.20
N LYS A 72 0.36 -2.48 1.19
CA LYS A 72 1.39 -3.52 1.35
C LYS A 72 2.78 -3.09 0.87
N GLN A 73 2.95 -1.85 0.44
CA GLN A 73 4.26 -1.33 0.07
C GLN A 73 5.20 -1.40 1.28
N HIS A 74 6.32 -2.10 1.10
CA HIS A 74 7.37 -2.13 2.11
C HIS A 74 8.04 -0.76 2.19
N ARG A 75 8.25 -0.26 3.41
CA ARG A 75 8.99 0.99 3.64
C ARG A 75 10.42 0.82 3.14
N VAL A 76 10.86 1.64 2.19
CA VAL A 76 12.26 1.63 1.74
C VAL A 76 13.16 1.97 2.93
N LYS A 77 14.27 1.25 3.08
CA LYS A 77 15.25 1.55 4.14
C LYS A 77 15.85 2.93 3.87
N PHE A 78 15.88 3.77 4.89
CA PHE A 78 16.68 5.00 4.82
C PHE A 78 18.16 4.62 4.74
N ALA A 79 18.94 5.42 4.03
CA ALA A 79 20.38 5.33 4.12
C ALA A 79 20.79 5.54 5.59
N ASN A 80 21.68 4.67 6.10
CA ASN A 80 22.20 4.82 7.44
C ASN A 80 22.97 6.14 7.56
N SER A 81 22.60 6.98 8.53
CA SER A 81 23.41 8.14 8.88
C SER A 81 24.54 7.70 9.81
N PHE A 82 25.77 7.68 9.30
CA PHE A 82 26.96 7.41 10.11
C PHE A 82 27.56 8.68 10.74
N LYS A 83 26.88 9.83 10.58
CA LYS A 83 27.34 11.11 11.12
C LYS A 83 27.37 11.04 12.65
N ARG A 84 28.58 11.04 13.21
CA ARG A 84 28.85 11.17 14.64
C ARG A 84 29.71 12.41 14.85
N SER A 85 29.65 12.99 16.04
CA SER A 85 30.50 14.12 16.39
C SER A 85 31.97 13.70 16.40
N GLU A 86 32.84 14.45 15.73
CA GLU A 86 34.30 14.23 15.72
C GLU A 86 34.98 14.75 17.00
N GLY A 87 34.25 15.49 17.82
CA GLY A 87 34.72 16.09 19.06
C GLY A 87 33.55 16.54 19.94
N VAL A 88 33.86 16.91 21.16
CA VAL A 88 32.88 17.34 22.16
C VAL A 88 32.13 18.58 21.64
N LEU A 89 30.79 18.53 21.70
CA LEU A 89 29.87 19.63 21.34
C LEU A 89 29.88 20.10 19.86
N LEU A 90 30.54 19.40 18.94
CA LEU A 90 30.53 19.75 17.50
C LEU A 90 29.19 19.45 16.79
N LEU A 91 28.35 18.60 17.39
CA LEU A 91 27.04 18.25 16.86
C LEU A 91 26.01 18.25 17.99
N VAL A 92 25.10 19.23 17.97
CA VAL A 92 24.00 19.35 18.94
C VAL A 92 22.69 19.00 18.24
N HIS A 93 22.01 17.97 18.75
CA HIS A 93 20.66 17.61 18.31
C HIS A 93 19.64 18.25 19.27
N SER A 94 18.92 19.27 18.81
CA SER A 94 17.79 19.82 19.55
C SER A 94 16.49 19.18 19.05
N ASN A 95 15.73 18.55 19.94
CA ASN A 95 14.38 18.08 19.63
C ASN A 95 13.36 18.98 20.32
N ILE A 96 12.35 19.43 19.58
CA ILE A 96 11.22 20.16 20.15
C ILE A 96 10.17 19.12 20.52
N TRP A 97 9.87 19.02 21.81
CA TRP A 97 8.70 18.28 22.23
C TRP A 97 7.44 19.07 21.84
N GLY A 98 6.48 18.39 21.25
CA GLY A 98 5.16 18.95 20.98
C GLY A 98 4.47 19.42 22.27
N LEU A 99 3.28 19.99 22.15
CA LEU A 99 2.52 20.49 23.29
C LEU A 99 2.44 19.42 24.39
N ALA A 100 2.95 19.75 25.58
CA ALA A 100 2.92 18.84 26.71
C ALA A 100 1.46 18.51 27.05
N PRO A 101 1.09 17.23 27.21
CA PRO A 101 -0.29 16.83 27.46
C PRO A 101 -0.80 17.23 28.84
N VAL A 102 0.08 17.70 29.73
CA VAL A 102 -0.26 18.04 31.12
C VAL A 102 0.15 19.48 31.41
N SER A 103 -0.73 20.20 32.08
CA SER A 103 -0.42 21.54 32.58
C SER A 103 0.66 21.44 33.67
N ALA A 104 1.57 22.42 33.70
CA ALA A 104 2.58 22.48 34.75
C ALA A 104 1.92 22.57 36.13
N ARG A 105 2.64 22.14 37.17
CA ARG A 105 2.19 22.22 38.57
C ARG A 105 2.07 23.71 38.93
N GLY A 106 0.85 24.26 38.81
CA GLY A 106 0.57 25.70 38.79
C GLY A 106 -0.45 26.16 37.74
N GLY A 107 -0.96 25.27 36.89
CA GLY A 107 -2.02 25.58 35.91
C GLY A 107 -1.54 26.30 34.65
N ALA A 108 -0.26 26.64 34.57
CA ALA A 108 0.35 27.18 33.36
C ALA A 108 0.46 26.06 32.29
N ARG A 109 -0.26 26.23 31.18
CA ARG A 109 0.07 25.57 29.91
C ARG A 109 1.29 26.29 29.32
N SER A 110 2.26 25.57 28.75
CA SER A 110 3.38 26.21 28.04
C SER A 110 2.85 27.30 27.10
N PRO A 111 3.37 28.54 27.16
CA PRO A 111 2.74 29.67 26.49
C PRO A 111 2.92 29.56 24.98
N ASN A 112 1.89 29.10 24.28
CA ASN A 112 1.61 29.56 22.92
C ASN A 112 0.99 30.96 23.04
N ARG A 113 1.81 31.96 23.40
CA ARG A 113 1.45 33.33 23.03
C ARG A 113 1.75 33.39 21.54
N LYS A 114 0.71 33.32 20.70
CA LYS A 114 0.85 33.81 19.33
C LYS A 114 1.31 35.25 19.50
N HIS A 115 2.55 35.55 19.11
CA HIS A 115 2.87 36.94 18.84
C HIS A 115 1.93 37.35 17.69
N ASP A 116 1.27 38.49 17.83
CA ASP A 116 0.27 38.98 16.89
C ASP A 116 0.87 39.34 15.51
N GLY A 117 2.18 39.11 15.31
CA GLY A 117 2.81 39.01 14.01
C GLY A 117 2.91 37.56 13.59
N GLY A 118 2.13 37.16 12.58
CA GLY A 118 2.06 35.79 12.07
C GLY A 118 3.42 35.12 11.93
N ILE A 119 3.45 33.81 12.22
CA ILE A 119 4.63 32.96 12.06
C ILE A 119 5.20 33.18 10.65
N PRO A 120 6.41 33.73 10.48
CA PRO A 120 6.99 33.81 9.17
C PRO A 120 7.35 32.38 8.78
N GLU A 121 6.67 31.84 7.78
CA GLU A 121 7.00 30.60 7.06
C GLU A 121 8.51 30.51 6.73
N LYS A 122 9.16 31.68 6.64
CA LYS A 122 10.60 31.87 6.40
C LYS A 122 11.53 31.33 7.49
N ILE A 123 11.08 31.13 8.74
CA ILE A 123 11.93 30.57 9.81
C ILE A 123 12.17 29.07 9.59
N TRP A 124 11.19 28.37 9.02
CA TRP A 124 11.24 26.92 8.82
C TRP A 124 11.84 26.52 7.46
N SER A 125 12.05 27.49 6.56
CA SER A 125 12.55 27.23 5.20
C SER A 125 14.09 27.20 5.09
N GLY A 126 14.82 27.29 6.20
CA GLY A 126 16.29 27.25 6.22
C GLY A 126 16.97 28.45 5.52
N LYS A 127 16.25 29.54 5.25
CA LYS A 127 16.85 30.76 4.68
C LYS A 127 17.30 31.69 5.80
N LYS A 128 18.58 32.08 5.78
CA LYS A 128 19.19 33.00 6.75
C LYS A 128 18.48 34.36 6.68
N VAL A 129 17.99 34.84 7.82
CA VAL A 129 17.43 36.18 7.96
C VAL A 129 18.56 37.10 8.39
N GLU A 130 18.88 38.11 7.59
CA GLU A 130 19.81 39.16 7.97
C GLU A 130 19.05 40.23 8.76
N LEU A 131 19.50 40.48 9.99
CA LEU A 131 19.02 41.59 10.81
C LEU A 131 20.01 42.74 10.60
N GLY A 132 19.54 43.82 9.98
CA GLY A 132 20.28 45.06 9.86
C GLY A 132 20.50 45.70 11.23
N HIS A 133 21.71 46.23 11.43
CA HIS A 133 22.09 47.03 12.59
C HIS A 133 21.36 48.37 12.63
#